data_AF-A0A411YW21-F1
#
_entry.id   AF-A0A411YW21-F1
#
_cell.length_a   1.000
_cell.length_b   1.000
_cell.length_c   1.000
_cell.angle_alpha   90.00
_cell.angle_beta   90.00
_cell.angle_gamma   90.00
#
_symmetry.space_group_name_H-M   'P 1'
#
loop_
_entity.id
_entity.type
_entity.pdbx_description
1 polymer ?
#
loop_
_entity_poly.entity_id
_entity_poly.type
_entity_poly.pdbx_seq_one_letter_code
_entity_poly.pdbx_strand_id
1 'polypeptide(L)'
;LNPLGSAAAIELIQEADLVIWCGSKVSQNTGMNWTLPKPDQATITIDFDPLEHGRTFRPTVALLGDVRETLSALDAAMGDSRAGANPEWDARIAEVKARCDADKAVEMASDQMPVLPPRIMAEIAKRLDDDDVVVSDASFSAGWISGYIPAKQARRQFLFARGQGGLGYAVPGAIGAATVVAKGARVVT
;
A
#
# COMPACT_ATOMS: atom_id res chain seq x y z
N LEU A 1 10.95 1.62 14.67
CA LEU A 1 10.72 2.39 13.42
C LEU A 1 9.26 2.82 13.45
N ASN A 2 8.96 4.08 13.10
CA ASN A 2 7.55 4.50 13.00
C ASN A 2 6.85 3.64 11.95
N PRO A 3 5.65 3.13 12.25
CA PRO A 3 4.90 2.33 11.29
C PRO A 3 4.63 3.17 10.03
N LEU A 4 4.92 2.60 8.86
CA LEU A 4 4.64 3.21 7.57
C LEU A 4 3.39 2.54 7.00
N GLY A 5 2.42 3.34 6.59
CA GLY A 5 1.17 2.86 6.01
C GLY A 5 -0.05 3.50 6.66
N SER A 6 -1.23 3.12 6.17
CA SER A 6 -2.50 3.60 6.71
C SER A 6 -2.70 3.11 8.15
N ALA A 7 -2.95 4.03 9.08
CA ALA A 7 -3.28 3.70 10.47
C ALA A 7 -4.48 2.74 10.55
N ALA A 8 -5.49 2.96 9.70
CA ALA A 8 -6.64 2.07 9.62
C ALA A 8 -6.25 0.66 9.18
N ALA A 9 -5.40 0.52 8.15
CA ALA A 9 -4.95 -0.79 7.70
C ALA A 9 -4.12 -1.52 8.77
N ILE A 10 -3.29 -0.77 9.52
CA ILE A 10 -2.45 -1.30 10.60
C ILE A 10 -3.29 -1.80 11.78
N GLU A 11 -4.40 -1.14 12.08
CA GLU A 11 -5.36 -1.59 13.10
C GLU A 11 -6.15 -2.80 12.60
N LEU A 12 -6.79 -2.69 11.44
CA LEU A 12 -7.69 -3.74 10.92
C LEU A 12 -6.95 -5.04 10.60
N ILE A 13 -5.70 -4.98 10.10
CA ILE A 13 -4.93 -6.21 9.83
C ILE A 13 -4.64 -7.01 11.09
N GLN A 14 -4.69 -6.40 12.28
CA GLN A 14 -4.49 -7.10 13.55
C GLN A 14 -5.77 -7.80 14.04
N GLU A 15 -6.94 -7.42 13.53
CA GLU A 15 -8.25 -7.96 13.88
C GLU A 15 -8.73 -9.02 12.88
N ALA A 16 -8.17 -9.01 11.66
CA ALA A 16 -8.54 -9.95 10.60
C ALA A 16 -8.31 -11.40 11.01
N ASP A 17 -9.27 -12.28 10.71
CA ASP A 17 -9.14 -13.74 10.87
C ASP A 17 -8.43 -14.40 9.68
N LEU A 18 -8.48 -13.77 8.51
CA LEU A 18 -7.81 -14.17 7.27
C LEU A 18 -7.05 -13.00 6.64
N VAL A 19 -5.78 -13.21 6.30
CA VAL A 19 -4.97 -12.26 5.53
C VAL A 19 -4.46 -12.89 4.24
N ILE A 20 -4.79 -12.27 3.10
CA ILE A 20 -4.35 -12.70 1.77
C ILE A 20 -3.22 -11.78 1.28
N TRP A 21 -2.00 -12.32 1.20
CA TRP A 21 -0.80 -11.62 0.76
C TRP A 21 -0.58 -11.85 -0.74
N CYS A 22 -0.95 -10.89 -1.57
CA CYS A 22 -0.83 -10.96 -3.02
C CYS A 22 0.47 -10.28 -3.51
N GLY A 23 1.41 -11.05 -4.07
CA GLY A 23 2.68 -10.55 -4.62
C GLY A 23 3.53 -9.79 -3.60
N SER A 24 3.41 -10.16 -2.32
CA SER A 24 4.03 -9.45 -1.20
C SER A 24 5.12 -10.29 -0.58
N LYS A 25 6.32 -9.70 -0.53
CA LYS A 25 7.49 -10.23 0.19
C LYS A 25 7.34 -10.20 1.71
N VAL A 26 6.28 -9.57 2.24
CA VAL A 26 6.06 -9.34 3.68
C VAL A 26 7.35 -8.89 4.37
N SER A 27 7.99 -7.88 3.77
CA SER A 27 9.26 -7.30 4.23
C SER A 27 9.13 -6.74 5.65
N GLN A 28 10.24 -6.39 6.31
CA GLN A 28 10.21 -5.81 7.66
C GLN A 28 9.14 -4.71 7.84
N ASN A 29 9.03 -3.78 6.90
CA ASN A 29 8.06 -2.68 7.00
C ASN A 29 6.61 -3.19 6.85
N THR A 30 6.37 -4.06 5.87
CA THR A 30 5.05 -4.63 5.58
C THR A 30 4.57 -5.53 6.71
N GLY A 31 5.45 -6.37 7.26
CA GLY A 31 5.16 -7.30 8.35
C GLY A 31 5.27 -6.68 9.74
N MET A 32 5.39 -5.35 9.85
CA MET A 32 5.50 -4.63 11.13
C MET A 32 6.60 -5.18 12.02
N ASN A 33 7.82 -5.20 11.50
CA ASN A 33 8.98 -5.82 12.14
C ASN A 33 8.78 -7.31 12.42
N TRP A 34 8.15 -8.01 11.46
CA TRP A 34 7.81 -9.44 11.51
C TRP A 34 6.93 -9.84 12.70
N THR A 35 6.10 -8.90 13.18
CA THR A 35 5.04 -9.18 14.16
C THR A 35 3.74 -9.62 13.49
N LEU A 36 3.61 -9.41 12.18
CA LEU A 36 2.51 -9.92 11.35
C LEU A 36 3.01 -11.04 10.41
N PRO A 37 2.15 -12.03 10.12
CA PRO A 37 0.81 -12.25 10.68
C PRO A 37 0.85 -12.67 12.16
N LYS A 38 -0.24 -12.46 12.90
CA LYS A 38 -0.40 -13.00 14.25
C LYS A 38 -0.60 -14.52 14.22
N PRO A 39 -0.25 -15.27 15.28
CA PRO A 39 -0.33 -16.73 15.30
C PRO A 39 -1.74 -17.31 15.06
N ASP A 40 -2.78 -16.57 15.39
CA ASP A 40 -4.20 -16.94 15.28
C ASP A 40 -4.81 -16.62 13.90
N GLN A 41 -4.08 -15.93 13.03
CA GLN A 41 -4.59 -15.53 11.72
C GLN A 41 -4.36 -16.62 10.67
N ALA A 42 -5.41 -16.99 9.96
CA ALA A 42 -5.28 -17.74 8.72
C ALA A 42 -4.58 -16.87 7.67
N THR A 43 -3.69 -17.47 6.89
CA THR A 43 -2.95 -16.74 5.86
C THR A 43 -2.88 -17.46 4.54
N ILE A 44 -3.12 -16.71 3.47
CA ILE A 44 -2.90 -17.16 2.09
C ILE A 44 -1.78 -16.29 1.52
N THR A 45 -0.77 -16.91 0.92
CA THR A 45 0.25 -16.19 0.15
C THR A 45 0.11 -16.55 -1.32
N ILE A 46 0.15 -15.56 -2.19
CA ILE A 46 0.14 -15.73 -3.64
C ILE A 46 1.39 -15.06 -4.19
N ASP A 47 2.34 -15.85 -4.69
CA ASP A 47 3.55 -15.32 -5.32
C ASP A 47 3.99 -16.24 -6.47
N PHE A 48 4.67 -15.68 -7.46
CA PHE A 48 5.20 -16.45 -8.58
C PHE A 48 6.60 -17.00 -8.28
N ASP A 49 7.32 -16.37 -7.33
CA ASP A 49 8.65 -16.79 -6.92
C ASP A 49 8.55 -17.82 -5.79
N PRO A 50 8.94 -19.09 -6.02
CA PRO A 50 8.87 -20.13 -5.00
C PRO A 50 9.75 -19.83 -3.77
N LEU A 51 10.77 -18.97 -3.90
CA LEU A 51 11.65 -18.59 -2.79
C LEU A 51 10.98 -17.64 -1.79
N GLU A 52 9.85 -17.04 -2.14
CA GLU A 52 9.11 -16.15 -1.25
C GLU A 52 8.23 -16.91 -0.25
N HIS A 53 7.77 -18.12 -0.62
CA HIS A 53 6.96 -18.95 0.26
C HIS A 53 7.78 -19.50 1.44
N GLY A 54 7.34 -19.22 2.67
CA GLY A 54 8.04 -19.66 3.87
C GLY A 54 9.24 -18.80 4.26
N ARG A 55 9.58 -17.77 3.48
CA ARG A 55 10.78 -16.93 3.72
C ARG A 55 10.68 -16.10 4.99
N THR A 56 9.50 -15.53 5.27
CA THR A 56 9.26 -14.66 6.44
C THR A 56 8.41 -15.35 7.50
N PHE A 57 7.41 -16.12 7.08
CA PHE A 57 6.61 -16.99 7.93
C PHE A 57 6.06 -18.15 7.09
N ARG A 58 5.58 -19.22 7.74
CA ARG A 58 4.90 -20.33 7.06
C ARG A 58 3.41 -19.99 6.92
N PRO A 59 2.88 -19.77 5.71
CA PRO A 59 1.48 -19.46 5.52
C PRO A 59 0.60 -20.69 5.76
N THR A 60 -0.70 -20.48 6.04
CA THR A 60 -1.68 -21.56 6.10
C THR A 60 -1.83 -22.22 4.72
N VAL A 61 -1.89 -21.41 3.66
CA VAL A 61 -1.92 -21.85 2.27
C VAL A 61 -0.92 -21.04 1.44
N ALA A 62 -0.08 -21.72 0.68
CA ALA A 62 0.79 -21.12 -0.32
C ALA A 62 0.27 -21.45 -1.72
N LEU A 63 0.01 -20.42 -2.53
CA LEU A 63 -0.41 -20.53 -3.91
C LEU A 63 0.71 -19.99 -4.81
N LEU A 64 1.40 -20.92 -5.48
CA LEU A 64 2.46 -20.59 -6.42
C LEU A 64 1.86 -20.25 -7.80
N GLY A 65 2.00 -19.00 -8.23
CA GLY A 65 1.50 -18.56 -9.53
C GLY A 65 1.49 -17.04 -9.70
N ASP A 66 1.15 -16.60 -10.91
CA ASP A 66 0.87 -15.20 -11.16
C ASP A 66 -0.36 -14.76 -10.35
N VAL A 67 -0.28 -13.58 -9.71
CA VAL A 67 -1.32 -13.08 -8.82
C VAL A 67 -2.66 -12.91 -9.55
N ARG A 68 -2.65 -12.38 -10.77
CA ARG A 68 -3.88 -12.12 -11.55
C ARG A 68 -4.54 -13.44 -11.94
N GLU A 69 -3.76 -14.37 -12.47
CA GLU A 69 -4.27 -15.67 -12.91
C GLU A 69 -4.78 -16.49 -11.73
N THR A 70 -4.07 -16.46 -10.60
CA THR A 70 -4.49 -17.16 -9.37
C THR A 70 -5.79 -16.57 -8.82
N LEU A 71 -5.93 -15.25 -8.73
CA LEU A 71 -7.16 -14.62 -8.26
C LEU A 71 -8.35 -14.89 -9.21
N SER A 72 -8.10 -14.93 -10.52
CA SER A 72 -9.13 -15.27 -11.51
C SER A 72 -9.60 -16.72 -11.36
N ALA A 73 -8.67 -17.66 -11.15
CA ALA A 73 -8.98 -19.06 -10.89
C ALA A 73 -9.72 -19.25 -9.56
N LEU A 74 -9.35 -18.51 -8.51
CA LEU A 74 -10.04 -18.53 -7.21
C LEU A 74 -11.47 -18.00 -7.33
N ASP A 75 -11.69 -16.87 -8.02
CA ASP A 75 -13.03 -16.32 -8.23
C ASP A 75 -13.92 -17.30 -9.02
N ALA A 76 -13.38 -17.92 -10.08
CA ALA A 76 -14.09 -18.93 -10.85
C ALA A 76 -14.40 -20.20 -10.01
N ALA A 77 -13.47 -20.64 -9.16
CA ALA A 77 -13.65 -21.80 -8.30
C ALA A 77 -14.66 -21.55 -7.16
N MET A 78 -14.77 -20.32 -6.66
CA MET A 78 -15.80 -19.95 -5.68
C MET A 78 -17.20 -20.00 -6.28
N GLY A 79 -17.36 -19.61 -7.55
CA GLY A 79 -18.66 -19.59 -8.23
C GLY A 79 -19.73 -18.85 -7.40
N ASP A 80 -20.84 -19.54 -7.11
CA ASP A 80 -21.93 -19.04 -6.26
C ASP A 80 -21.71 -19.28 -4.77
N SER A 81 -20.68 -20.03 -4.38
CA SER A 81 -20.31 -20.32 -2.98
C SER A 81 -19.56 -19.14 -2.34
N ARG A 82 -20.07 -17.93 -2.52
CA ARG A 82 -19.51 -16.72 -1.90
C ARG A 82 -19.96 -16.66 -0.44
N ALA A 83 -19.03 -16.32 0.45
CA ALA A 83 -19.39 -15.96 1.81
C ALA A 83 -20.43 -14.83 1.77
N GLY A 84 -21.43 -14.89 2.66
CA GLY A 84 -22.40 -13.81 2.82
C GLY A 84 -21.72 -12.52 3.29
N ALA A 85 -22.48 -11.42 3.27
CA ALA A 85 -22.01 -10.17 3.87
C ALA A 85 -21.63 -10.40 5.35
N ASN A 86 -20.64 -9.65 5.82
CA ASN A 86 -20.30 -9.58 7.24
C ASN A 86 -20.53 -8.14 7.72
N PRO A 87 -21.79 -7.78 8.07
CA PRO A 87 -22.13 -6.40 8.41
C PRO A 87 -21.38 -5.85 9.62
N GLU A 88 -21.00 -6.72 10.57
CA GLU A 88 -20.21 -6.34 11.74
C GLU A 88 -18.81 -5.93 11.33
N TRP A 89 -18.15 -6.71 10.47
CA TRP A 89 -16.83 -6.37 9.95
C TRP A 89 -16.86 -5.15 9.01
N ASP A 90 -17.89 -5.02 8.17
CA ASP A 90 -18.08 -3.85 7.32
C ASP A 90 -18.25 -2.57 8.15
N ALA A 91 -19.05 -2.64 9.22
CA ALA A 91 -19.23 -1.53 10.15
C ALA A 91 -17.91 -1.19 10.88
N ARG A 92 -17.14 -2.20 11.29
CA ARG A 92 -15.83 -2.01 11.93
C ARG A 92 -14.83 -1.33 10.99
N ILE A 93 -14.75 -1.77 9.73
CA ILE A 93 -13.91 -1.13 8.72
C ILE A 93 -14.32 0.33 8.52
N ALA A 94 -15.63 0.59 8.39
CA ALA A 94 -16.14 1.95 8.19
C ALA A 94 -15.82 2.88 9.37
N GLU A 95 -16.00 2.39 10.61
CA GLU A 95 -15.66 3.11 11.84
C GLU A 95 -14.18 3.49 11.89
N VAL A 96 -13.29 2.50 11.75
CA VAL A 96 -11.84 2.70 11.84
C VAL A 96 -11.35 3.63 10.73
N LYS A 97 -11.83 3.46 9.49
CA LYS A 97 -11.49 4.35 8.38
C LYS A 97 -11.97 5.78 8.64
N ALA A 98 -13.21 5.97 9.07
CA ALA A 98 -13.75 7.31 9.33
C ALA A 98 -12.94 8.05 10.40
N ARG A 99 -12.57 7.36 11.49
CA ARG A 99 -11.74 7.92 12.55
C ARG A 99 -10.35 8.31 12.04
N CYS A 100 -9.65 7.38 11.37
CA CYS A 100 -8.31 7.65 10.85
C CYS A 100 -8.29 8.71 9.74
N ASP A 101 -9.32 8.76 8.88
CA ASP A 101 -9.46 9.78 7.84
C ASP A 101 -9.73 11.16 8.45
N ALA A 102 -10.49 11.25 9.54
CA ALA A 102 -10.69 12.49 10.28
C ALA A 102 -9.38 13.02 10.88
N ASP A 103 -8.59 12.16 11.53
CA ASP A 103 -7.28 12.53 12.08
C ASP A 103 -6.34 13.04 10.97
N LYS A 104 -6.29 12.30 9.85
CA LYS A 104 -5.50 12.67 8.67
C LYS A 104 -5.95 14.01 8.07
N ALA A 105 -7.25 14.28 8.04
CA ALA A 105 -7.79 15.53 7.51
C ALA A 105 -7.36 16.76 8.33
N VAL A 106 -7.25 16.62 9.66
CA VAL A 106 -6.73 17.69 10.54
C VAL A 106 -5.31 18.06 10.16
N GLU A 107 -4.43 17.08 9.93
CA GLU A 107 -3.03 17.33 9.54
C GLU A 107 -2.93 17.96 8.14
N MET A 108 -3.75 17.49 7.19
CA MET A 108 -3.78 18.00 5.80
C MET A 108 -4.33 19.43 5.69
N ALA A 109 -5.13 19.86 6.67
CA ALA A 109 -5.72 21.20 6.74
C ALA A 109 -4.97 22.15 7.70
N SER A 110 -3.90 21.69 8.34
CA SER A 110 -3.16 22.49 9.32
C SER A 110 -2.46 23.70 8.66
N ASP A 111 -2.69 24.89 9.24
CA ASP A 111 -2.01 26.14 8.88
C ASP A 111 -0.89 26.51 9.86
N GLN A 112 -0.39 25.54 10.64
CA GLN A 112 0.68 25.78 11.60
C GLN A 112 2.02 26.11 10.91
N MET A 113 2.91 26.75 11.66
CA MET A 113 4.27 27.04 11.23
C MET A 113 5.31 26.45 12.20
N PRO A 114 6.31 25.68 11.72
CA PRO A 114 6.58 25.31 10.32
C PRO A 114 5.50 24.42 9.67
N VAL A 115 5.37 24.50 8.33
CA VAL A 115 4.35 23.75 7.58
C VAL A 115 4.51 22.25 7.77
N LEU A 116 3.40 21.56 8.05
CA LEU A 116 3.37 20.10 8.14
C LEU A 116 3.55 19.43 6.76
N PRO A 117 4.38 18.37 6.63
CA PRO A 117 4.46 17.60 5.39
C PRO A 117 3.10 17.08 4.87
N PRO A 118 2.17 16.59 5.71
CA PRO A 118 0.79 16.29 5.31
C PRO A 118 0.07 17.41 4.54
N ARG A 119 0.24 18.66 4.99
CA ARG A 119 -0.34 19.85 4.34
C ARG A 119 0.23 20.05 2.94
N ILE A 120 1.54 19.86 2.78
CA ILE A 120 2.21 19.93 1.47
C ILE A 120 1.70 18.82 0.55
N MET A 121 1.62 17.59 1.04
CA MET A 121 1.11 16.45 0.26
C MET A 121 -0.33 16.66 -0.20
N ALA A 122 -1.18 17.26 0.65
CA ALA A 122 -2.55 17.60 0.28
C ALA A 122 -2.61 18.58 -0.89
N GLU A 123 -1.74 19.59 -0.90
CA GLU A 123 -1.68 20.56 -1.99
C GLU A 123 -1.09 19.97 -3.28
N ILE A 124 -0.12 19.06 -3.18
CA ILE A 124 0.39 18.30 -4.33
C ILE A 124 -0.71 17.40 -4.89
N ALA A 125 -1.40 16.62 -4.04
CA ALA A 125 -2.44 15.69 -4.46
C ALA A 125 -3.58 16.37 -5.23
N LYS A 126 -3.99 17.58 -4.83
CA LYS A 126 -5.00 18.39 -5.56
C LYS A 126 -4.58 18.77 -6.97
N ARG A 127 -3.27 18.82 -7.22
CA ARG A 127 -2.69 19.24 -8.49
C ARG A 127 -2.30 18.07 -9.36
N LEU A 128 -2.29 16.83 -8.87
CA LEU A 128 -1.95 15.64 -9.65
C LEU A 128 -3.12 15.16 -10.50
N ASP A 129 -2.82 14.85 -11.75
CA ASP A 129 -3.73 14.21 -12.70
C ASP A 129 -3.52 12.69 -12.69
N ASP A 130 -4.46 11.97 -13.29
CA ASP A 130 -4.48 10.50 -13.28
C ASP A 130 -3.36 9.85 -14.15
N ASP A 131 -2.67 10.61 -14.99
CA ASP A 131 -1.54 10.11 -15.77
C ASP A 131 -0.18 10.57 -15.21
N ASP A 132 -0.17 11.39 -14.15
CA ASP A 132 1.06 11.85 -13.51
C ASP A 132 1.78 10.72 -12.75
N VAL A 133 3.11 10.85 -12.67
CA VAL A 133 3.97 9.91 -11.95
C VAL A 133 4.68 10.62 -10.81
N VAL A 134 4.62 10.02 -9.62
CA VAL A 134 5.31 10.46 -8.41
C VAL A 134 6.52 9.55 -8.15
N VAL A 135 7.71 10.12 -8.07
CA VAL A 135 8.97 9.40 -7.83
C VAL A 135 9.54 9.85 -6.50
N SER A 136 9.83 8.92 -5.59
CA SER A 136 10.33 9.26 -4.25
C SER A 136 11.67 8.63 -3.95
N ASP A 137 12.51 9.41 -3.26
CA ASP A 137 13.65 8.88 -2.53
C ASP A 137 13.20 8.01 -1.36
N ALA A 138 14.11 7.12 -0.93
CA ALA A 138 13.88 6.27 0.21
C ALA A 138 14.12 7.04 1.53
N SER A 139 13.10 7.75 2.03
CA SER A 139 13.15 8.37 3.37
C SER A 139 11.72 8.68 3.88
N PHE A 140 11.58 9.68 4.74
CA PHE A 140 10.30 10.21 5.22
C PHE A 140 9.38 10.65 4.08
N SER A 141 9.93 11.18 2.98
CA SER A 141 9.16 11.57 1.79
C SER A 141 8.29 10.44 1.24
N ALA A 142 8.83 9.22 1.15
CA ALA A 142 8.05 8.05 0.73
C ALA A 142 6.89 7.75 1.69
N GLY A 143 7.09 7.95 2.99
CA GLY A 143 6.04 7.83 4.00
C GLY A 143 4.96 8.90 3.86
N TRP A 144 5.35 10.15 3.63
CA TRP A 144 4.40 11.24 3.40
C TRP A 144 3.63 11.06 2.10
N ILE A 145 4.29 10.69 1.01
CA ILE A 145 3.62 10.44 -0.27
C ILE A 145 2.63 9.28 -0.13
N SER A 146 3.09 8.11 0.35
CA SER A 146 2.22 6.93 0.50
C SER A 146 1.10 7.11 1.53
N GLY A 147 1.32 7.94 2.55
CA GLY A 147 0.33 8.23 3.58
C GLY A 147 -0.76 9.20 3.12
N TYR A 148 -0.42 10.21 2.29
CA TYR A 148 -1.30 11.35 2.03
C TYR A 148 -1.71 11.55 0.56
N ILE A 149 -1.00 10.97 -0.41
CA ILE A 149 -1.38 11.04 -1.84
C ILE A 149 -2.12 9.75 -2.24
N PRO A 150 -3.39 9.83 -2.65
CA PRO A 150 -4.18 8.64 -3.00
C PRO A 150 -3.75 8.04 -4.34
N ALA A 151 -3.64 6.71 -4.40
CA ALA A 151 -3.50 6.00 -5.66
C ALA A 151 -4.87 5.86 -6.36
N LYS A 152 -5.07 6.68 -7.40
CA LYS A 152 -6.27 6.76 -8.27
C LYS A 152 -6.66 5.43 -8.93
N GLN A 153 -5.64 4.77 -9.46
CA GLN A 153 -5.79 3.74 -10.48
C GLN A 153 -4.73 2.66 -10.30
N ALA A 154 -5.01 1.45 -10.77
CA ALA A 154 -4.04 0.35 -10.81
C ALA A 154 -3.02 0.56 -11.95
N ARG A 155 -2.09 1.51 -11.75
CA ARG A 155 -1.04 1.90 -12.71
C ARG A 155 0.30 2.12 -12.02
N ARG A 156 1.37 2.28 -12.81
CA ARG A 156 2.74 2.54 -12.34
C ARG A 156 2.95 4.03 -12.02
N GLN A 157 2.07 4.60 -11.18
CA GLN A 157 2.10 6.03 -10.82
C GLN A 157 3.11 6.34 -9.71
N PHE A 158 3.40 5.40 -8.81
CA PHE A 158 4.29 5.61 -7.67
C PHE A 158 5.56 4.79 -7.82
N LEU A 159 6.71 5.46 -7.93
CA LEU A 159 8.02 4.84 -8.13
C LEU A 159 8.93 5.11 -6.94
N PHE A 160 9.08 4.12 -6.06
CA PHE A 160 9.84 4.26 -4.81
C PHE A 160 11.03 3.28 -4.75
N ALA A 161 12.24 3.78 -4.50
CA ALA A 161 13.43 2.94 -4.31
C ALA A 161 13.61 2.41 -2.88
N ARG A 162 12.51 1.99 -2.23
CA ARG A 162 12.51 1.64 -0.80
C ARG A 162 13.24 0.33 -0.46
N GLY A 163 13.26 -0.65 -1.37
CA GLY A 163 13.89 -1.94 -1.10
C GLY A 163 15.41 -1.87 -0.87
N GLN A 164 16.11 -1.04 -1.64
CA GLN A 164 17.55 -0.81 -1.49
C GLN A 164 17.88 0.39 -0.59
N GLY A 165 16.89 1.25 -0.28
CA GLY A 165 17.10 2.43 0.54
C GLY A 165 17.82 3.58 -0.18
N GLY A 166 17.70 3.67 -1.51
CA GLY A 166 18.44 4.66 -2.31
C GLY A 166 17.97 6.11 -2.08
N LEU A 167 18.83 6.93 -1.47
CA LEU A 167 18.73 8.40 -1.48
C LEU A 167 19.35 8.95 -2.77
N GLY A 168 18.73 9.95 -3.39
CA GLY A 168 19.14 10.46 -4.70
C GLY A 168 18.63 9.65 -5.90
N TYR A 169 17.75 8.67 -5.68
CA TYR A 169 17.07 7.92 -6.74
C TYR A 169 16.05 8.78 -7.50
N ALA A 170 15.35 9.68 -6.80
CA ALA A 170 14.19 10.37 -7.34
C ALA A 170 14.52 11.14 -8.63
N VAL A 171 15.66 11.83 -8.67
CA VAL A 171 16.08 12.64 -9.84
C VAL A 171 16.34 11.78 -11.09
N PRO A 172 17.28 10.81 -11.10
CA PRO A 172 17.49 9.97 -12.27
C PRO A 172 16.25 9.10 -12.59
N GLY A 173 15.51 8.65 -11.58
CA GLY A 173 14.25 7.93 -11.76
C GLY A 173 13.20 8.77 -12.48
N ALA A 174 13.09 10.05 -12.14
CA ALA A 174 12.18 10.98 -12.80
C ALA A 174 12.57 11.30 -14.24
N ILE A 175 13.87 11.45 -14.52
CA ILE A 175 14.38 11.61 -15.90
C ILE A 175 13.98 10.40 -16.73
N GLY A 176 14.17 9.19 -16.21
CA GLY A 176 13.74 7.96 -16.88
C GLY A 176 12.24 7.90 -17.11
N ALA A 177 11.44 8.19 -16.09
CA ALA A 177 9.97 8.22 -16.20
C ALA A 177 9.49 9.21 -17.26
N ALA A 178 10.11 10.40 -17.32
CA ALA A 178 9.76 11.44 -18.29
C ALA A 178 9.91 10.98 -19.77
N THR A 179 10.73 9.97 -20.03
CA THR A 179 10.89 9.41 -21.40
C THR A 179 9.74 8.51 -21.86
N VAL A 180 8.89 8.05 -20.94
CA VAL A 180 7.84 7.04 -21.22
C VAL A 180 6.44 7.44 -20.77
N VAL A 181 6.30 8.48 -19.94
CA VAL A 181 4.96 8.96 -19.52
C VAL A 181 4.16 9.50 -20.71
N ALA A 182 2.83 9.47 -20.57
CA ALA A 182 1.93 9.98 -21.59
C ALA A 182 2.22 11.47 -21.90
N LYS A 183 1.99 11.89 -23.16
CA LYS A 183 2.19 13.28 -23.55
C LYS A 183 1.30 14.20 -22.69
N GLY A 184 1.92 15.14 -21.99
CA GLY A 184 1.23 16.09 -21.11
C GLY A 184 1.15 15.64 -19.64
N ALA A 185 1.49 14.39 -19.34
CA ALA A 185 1.66 13.94 -17.96
C ALA A 185 2.94 14.54 -17.35
N ARG A 186 2.89 14.79 -16.04
CA ARG A 186 3.99 15.32 -15.25
C ARG A 186 4.69 14.22 -14.48
N VAL A 187 5.97 14.46 -14.21
CA VAL A 187 6.75 13.66 -13.26
C VAL A 187 7.07 14.57 -12.08
N VAL A 188 6.65 14.14 -10.88
CA VAL A 188 6.79 14.88 -9.63
C VAL A 188 7.72 14.12 -8.70
N THR A 189 8.72 14.80 -8.15
CA THR A 189 9.70 14.25 -7.20
C THR A 189 9.60 14.93 -5.85
#